data_AF-A0A349Y649-F1
#
_entry.id   AF-A0A349Y649-F1
#
_cell.length_a   1.000
_cell.length_b   1.000
_cell.length_c   1.000
_cell.angle_alpha   90.00
_cell.angle_beta   90.00
_cell.angle_gamma   90.00
#
_symmetry.space_group_name_H-M   'P 1'
#
loop_
_entity.id
_entity.type
_entity.pdbx_description
1 polymer ?
#
loop_
_entity_poly.entity_id
_entity_poly.type
_entity_poly.pdbx_seq_one_letter_code
_entity_poly.pdbx_strand_id
1 'polypeptide(L)'
;WREQNLLQADRPVTDFGFKTPWEQQWQAAGPWVAQAPQRRWLLVLDEAISPCVDPSAVIEIGSTNRNRWLLFPGTAWQADCHAAVTATDTAQDEED
;
A
#
# COMPACT_ATOMS: atom_id res chain seq x y z
N TRP A 1 3.08 -4.06 7.56
CA TRP A 1 3.50 -5.31 6.91
C TRP A 1 4.09 -6.23 7.97
N ARG A 2 3.92 -7.56 7.88
CA ARG A 2 4.70 -8.48 8.73
C ARG A 2 6.09 -8.65 8.11
N GLU A 3 7.10 -8.89 8.95
CA GLU A 3 8.53 -9.00 8.59
C GLU A 3 8.80 -9.85 7.34
N GLN A 4 7.99 -10.88 7.10
CA GLN A 4 8.08 -11.78 5.95
C GLN A 4 8.09 -11.09 4.58
N ASN A 5 7.29 -10.02 4.38
CA ASN A 5 7.26 -9.33 3.08
C ASN A 5 8.58 -8.55 2.84
N LEU A 6 9.22 -8.05 3.90
CA LEU A 6 10.49 -7.34 3.79
C LEU A 6 11.64 -8.30 3.48
N LEU A 7 11.59 -9.54 3.98
CA LEU A 7 12.60 -10.57 3.72
C LEU A 7 12.64 -11.03 2.26
N GLN A 8 11.57 -10.81 1.49
CA GLN A 8 11.51 -11.15 0.07
C GLN A 8 12.04 -10.05 -0.85
N ALA A 9 12.31 -8.85 -0.33
CA ALA A 9 12.76 -7.73 -1.13
C ALA A 9 14.25 -7.88 -1.51
N ASP A 10 14.53 -7.84 -2.81
CA ASP A 10 15.89 -7.82 -3.38
C ASP A 10 16.48 -6.39 -3.44
N ARG A 11 15.74 -5.38 -2.95
CA ARG A 11 16.05 -3.96 -3.03
C ARG A 11 15.61 -3.24 -1.76
N PRO A 12 16.16 -2.05 -1.46
CA PRO A 12 15.72 -1.27 -0.30
C PRO A 12 14.22 -1.02 -0.30
N VAL A 13 13.61 -1.22 0.87
CA VAL A 13 12.18 -1.06 1.11
C VAL A 13 11.92 0.12 2.05
N THR A 14 10.79 0.78 1.87
CA THR A 14 10.24 1.76 2.82
C THR A 14 8.92 1.20 3.32
N ASP A 15 8.81 1.04 4.64
CA ASP A 15 7.59 0.62 5.33
C ASP A 15 6.88 1.85 5.90
N PHE A 16 5.54 1.88 5.84
CA PHE A 16 4.71 2.99 6.31
C PHE A 16 3.96 2.66 7.62
N GLY A 17 4.35 1.59 8.31
CA GLY A 17 3.84 1.16 9.60
C GLY A 17 2.70 0.16 9.49
N PHE A 18 2.92 -1.10 9.92
CA PHE A 18 1.90 -2.16 9.86
C PHE A 18 0.61 -1.84 10.62
N LYS A 19 0.75 -1.34 11.85
CA LYS A 19 -0.36 -1.03 12.75
C LYS A 19 -0.84 0.42 12.61
N THR A 20 -0.20 1.19 11.73
CA THR A 20 -0.58 2.56 11.45
C THR A 20 -1.91 2.57 10.68
N PRO A 21 -2.89 3.44 11.00
CA PRO A 21 -4.12 3.55 10.22
C PRO A 21 -3.83 3.80 8.73
N TRP A 22 -4.62 3.20 7.83
CA TRP A 22 -4.36 3.27 6.38
C TRP A 22 -4.28 4.70 5.85
N GLU A 23 -5.10 5.61 6.35
CA GLU A 23 -5.02 7.03 5.97
C GLU A 23 -3.63 7.62 6.24
N GLN A 24 -3.07 7.35 7.43
CA GLN A 24 -1.73 7.83 7.79
C GLN A 24 -0.64 7.14 6.96
N GLN A 25 -0.81 5.85 6.63
CA GLN A 25 0.09 5.17 5.70
C GLN A 25 0.08 5.87 4.33
N TRP A 26 -1.11 6.24 3.82
CA TRP A 26 -1.25 6.93 2.53
C TRP A 26 -0.72 8.36 2.52
N GLN A 27 -0.88 9.10 3.63
CA GLN A 27 -0.28 10.43 3.80
C GLN A 27 1.26 10.38 3.70
N ALA A 28 1.88 9.27 4.08
CA ALA A 28 3.32 9.06 3.91
C ALA A 28 3.68 8.46 2.53
N ALA A 29 2.94 7.44 2.10
CA ALA A 29 3.24 6.66 0.90
C ALA A 29 3.02 7.45 -0.40
N GLY A 30 1.97 8.27 -0.49
CA GLY A 30 1.66 9.07 -1.67
C GLY A 30 2.79 10.04 -2.03
N PRO A 31 3.19 10.96 -1.14
CA PRO A 31 4.33 11.84 -1.37
C PRO A 31 5.64 11.09 -1.61
N TRP A 32 5.85 9.96 -0.92
CA TRP A 32 7.03 9.13 -1.15
C TRP A 32 7.07 8.56 -2.58
N VAL A 33 5.98 8.00 -3.09
CA VAL A 33 5.98 7.42 -4.43
C VAL A 33 6.09 8.50 -5.51
N ALA A 34 5.50 9.68 -5.27
CA ALA A 34 5.55 10.84 -6.16
C ALA A 34 6.96 11.46 -6.34
N GLN A 35 7.90 11.24 -5.41
CA GLN A 35 9.29 11.71 -5.56
C GLN A 35 10.06 10.97 -6.66
N ALA A 36 9.67 9.74 -7.01
CA ALA A 36 10.32 8.96 -8.06
C ALA A 36 9.33 7.96 -8.70
N PRO A 37 8.28 8.46 -9.38
CA PRO A 37 7.14 7.63 -9.80
C PRO A 37 7.52 6.54 -10.80
N GLN A 38 8.58 6.75 -11.57
CA GLN A 38 9.12 5.79 -12.54
C GLN A 38 9.95 4.66 -11.90
N ARG A 39 10.30 4.78 -10.61
CA ARG A 39 11.21 3.84 -9.92
C ARG A 39 10.61 3.24 -8.67
N ARG A 40 9.71 3.95 -8.00
CA ARG A 40 9.06 3.52 -6.76
C ARG A 40 7.76 2.81 -7.09
N TRP A 41 7.52 1.73 -6.36
CA TRP A 41 6.35 0.88 -6.47
C TRP A 41 5.74 0.74 -5.09
N LEU A 42 4.43 0.56 -5.03
CA LEU A 42 3.72 0.25 -3.80
C LEU A 42 3.14 -1.16 -3.91
N LEU A 43 3.42 -1.94 -2.89
CA LEU A 43 2.70 -3.16 -2.56
C LEU A 43 1.64 -2.75 -1.55
N VAL A 44 0.37 -3.12 -1.75
CA VAL A 44 -0.75 -2.81 -0.84
C VAL A 44 -1.69 -4.00 -0.68
N LEU A 45 -2.48 -4.01 0.39
CA LEU A 45 -3.65 -4.88 0.47
C LEU A 45 -4.75 -4.34 -0.44
N ASP A 46 -5.52 -5.24 -1.05
CA ASP A 46 -6.68 -4.89 -1.88
C ASP A 46 -7.67 -3.98 -1.13
N GLU A 47 -8.00 -4.33 0.11
CA GLU A 47 -8.88 -3.55 0.99
C GLU A 47 -8.34 -2.16 1.37
N ALA A 48 -7.03 -1.93 1.22
CA ALA A 48 -6.38 -0.70 1.63
C ALA A 48 -6.01 0.21 0.45
N ILE A 49 -6.38 -0.14 -0.79
CA ILE A 49 -6.02 0.67 -1.96
C ILE A 49 -6.69 2.06 -1.92
N SER A 50 -5.93 3.09 -2.27
CA SER A 50 -6.47 4.45 -2.37
C SER A 50 -7.29 4.65 -3.65
N PRO A 51 -8.43 5.36 -3.59
CA PRO A 51 -9.15 5.81 -4.78
C PRO A 51 -8.32 6.71 -5.71
N CYS A 52 -7.21 7.26 -5.21
CA CYS A 52 -6.27 8.09 -5.97
C CYS A 52 -5.29 7.27 -6.83
N VAL A 53 -5.41 5.94 -6.83
CA VAL A 53 -4.63 5.06 -7.70
C VAL A 53 -5.40 4.80 -8.99
N ASP A 54 -4.75 4.99 -10.14
CA ASP A 54 -5.31 4.58 -11.44
C ASP A 54 -5.45 3.05 -11.47
N PRO A 55 -6.69 2.51 -11.52
CA PRO A 55 -6.92 1.08 -11.47
C PRO A 55 -6.37 0.35 -12.71
N SER A 56 -6.17 1.04 -13.83
CA SER A 56 -5.65 0.42 -15.06
C SER A 56 -4.17 0.02 -14.96
N ALA A 57 -3.44 0.59 -13.99
CA ALA A 57 -2.03 0.33 -13.73
C ALA A 57 -1.80 -0.61 -12.53
N VAL A 58 -2.86 -1.14 -11.93
CA VAL A 58 -2.81 -2.07 -10.80
C VAL A 58 -2.60 -3.50 -11.27
N ILE A 59 -1.69 -4.20 -10.61
CA ILE A 59 -1.39 -5.61 -10.86
C ILE A 59 -1.82 -6.41 -9.62
N GLU A 60 -2.76 -7.34 -9.79
CA GLU A 60 -3.04 -8.35 -8.77
C GLU A 60 -1.90 -9.38 -8.76
N ILE A 61 -1.16 -9.48 -7.65
CA ILE A 61 0.01 -10.37 -7.56
C ILE A 61 -0.26 -11.67 -6.79
N GLY A 62 -1.51 -11.86 -6.36
CA GLY A 62 -1.99 -13.10 -5.74
C GLY A 62 -2.49 -12.92 -4.31
N SER A 63 -2.75 -14.06 -3.67
CA SER A 63 -3.38 -14.13 -2.35
C SER A 63 -2.59 -15.05 -1.41
N THR A 64 -2.33 -14.59 -0.19
CA THR A 64 -1.68 -15.39 0.87
C THR A 64 -2.11 -14.90 2.24
N ASN A 65 -2.17 -15.77 3.24
CA ASN A 65 -2.61 -15.46 4.61
C ASN A 65 -3.98 -14.75 4.66
N ARG A 66 -4.92 -15.15 3.78
CA ARG A 66 -6.25 -14.54 3.57
C ARG A 66 -6.25 -13.12 3.01
N ASN A 67 -5.09 -12.57 2.65
CA ASN A 67 -4.97 -11.24 2.06
C ASN A 67 -4.83 -11.34 0.53
N ARG A 68 -5.50 -10.43 -0.18
CA ARG A 68 -5.26 -10.14 -1.61
C ARG A 68 -4.24 -9.01 -1.72
N TRP A 69 -3.22 -9.21 -2.54
CA TRP A 69 -2.11 -8.26 -2.67
C TRP A 69 -2.10 -7.61 -4.05
N LEU A 70 -1.92 -6.30 -4.04
CA LEU A 70 -1.85 -5.46 -5.23
C LEU A 70 -0.46 -4.83 -5.32
N LEU A 71 0.05 -4.70 -6.54
CA LEU A 71 1.31 -4.04 -6.85
C LEU A 71 1.08 -3.01 -7.96
N PHE A 72 1.62 -1.80 -7.80
CA PHE A 72 1.54 -0.80 -8.86
C PHE A 72 2.72 0.18 -8.84
N PRO A 73 3.09 0.75 -10.01
CA PRO A 73 4.13 1.76 -10.10
C PRO A 73 3.63 3.10 -9.54
N GLY A 74 4.56 3.96 -9.13
CA GLY A 74 4.24 5.31 -8.69
C GLY A 74 3.57 6.18 -9.75
N THR A 75 3.67 5.83 -11.04
CA THR A 75 2.92 6.49 -12.11
C THR A 75 1.41 6.26 -12.03
N ALA A 76 0.96 5.26 -11.26
CA ALA A 76 -0.46 5.05 -10.99
C ALA A 76 -1.01 6.04 -9.94
N TRP A 77 -0.14 6.71 -9.19
CA TRP A 77 -0.56 7.66 -8.14
C TRP A 77 -0.94 9.02 -8.73
N GLN A 78 -2.18 9.44 -8.48
CA GLN A 78 -2.68 10.76 -8.86
C GLN A 78 -2.35 11.78 -7.76
N ALA A 79 -1.23 12.49 -7.91
CA ALA A 79 -0.71 13.38 -6.85
C ALA A 79 -1.67 14.51 -6.44
N ASP A 80 -2.53 14.96 -7.34
CA ASP A 80 -3.52 16.03 -7.10
C ASP A 80 -4.88 15.49 -6.60
N CYS A 81 -4.99 14.18 -6.34
CA CYS A 81 -6.20 13.57 -5.81
C CYS A 81 -6.30 13.72 -4.29
N HIS A 82 -7.49 14.08 -3.82
CA HIS A 82 -7.81 14.25 -2.41
C HIS A 82 -8.96 13.31 -2.03
N ALA A 83 -8.66 12.01 -1.90
CA ALA A 83 -9.59 11.00 -1.41
C ALA A 83 -8.96 10.23 -0.23
N ALA A 84 -9.78 9.94 0.78
CA ALA A 84 -9.35 9.16 1.94
C ALA A 84 -9.65 7.67 1.73
N VAL A 85 -8.78 6.83 2.28
CA VAL A 85 -9.09 5.40 2.45
C VAL A 85 -9.80 5.24 3.79
N THR A 86 -11.03 4.74 3.75
CA THR A 86 -11.76 4.39 4.96
C THR A 86 -11.35 3.00 5.39
N ALA A 87 -10.81 2.87 6.61
CA ALA A 87 -10.63 1.55 7.21
C ALA A 87 -12.02 0.94 7.45
N THR A 88 -12.33 -0.18 6.80
CA THR A 88 -13.45 -1.01 7.26
C THR A 88 -12.88 -1.90 8.35
N ASP A 89 -13.42 -1.75 9.56
CA ASP A 89 -12.94 -2.33 10.81
C ASP A 89 -12.73 -3.85 10.67
N THR A 90 -11.49 -4.27 10.41
CA THR A 90 -11.11 -5.70 10.35
C THR A 90 -9.77 -5.95 11.07
N ALA A 91 -9.41 -5.03 11.98
CA ALA A 91 -8.30 -5.21 12.91
C ALA A 91 -8.82 -5.22 14.35
N GLN A 92 -9.88 -6.00 14.61
CA GLN A 92 -10.20 -6.40 15.97
C GLN A 92 -9.44 -7.71 16.31
N ASP A 93 -8.60 -7.58 17.33
CA ASP A 93 -8.26 -8.57 18.35
C ASP A 93 -7.22 -9.67 18.00
N GLU A 94 -5.94 -9.31 18.14
CA GLU A 94 -4.92 -10.17 18.76
C GLU A 94 -4.12 -9.29 19.76
N GLU A 95 -4.74 -8.97 20.89
CA GLU A 95 -4.08 -8.63 22.16
C GLU A 95 -4.01 -9.92 23.02
N ASP A 96 -2.91 -10.04 23.77
CA ASP A 96 -2.36 -11.23 24.46
C ASP A 96 -3.33 -12.11 25.27
#